data_AF-Q0B7T8-F1
#
_entry.id   AF-Q0B7T8-F1
#
_cell.length_a   1.000
_cell.length_b   1.000
_cell.length_c   1.000
_cell.angle_alpha   90.00
_cell.angle_beta   90.00
_cell.angle_gamma   90.00
#
_symmetry.space_group_name_H-M   'P 1'
#
loop_
_entity.id
_entity.type
_entity.pdbx_description
1 polymer ?
#
loop_
_entity_poly.entity_id
_entity_poly.type
_entity_poly.pdbx_seq_one_letter_code
_entity_poly.pdbx_strand_id
1 'polypeptide(L)'
;MSDIALQEEAVAPTAPRSPRRTAACADASRERPVQVVWCDDLKRGDITQPHAPKLGVADTLANAQSTAERNRIVASLLHLTGFSTFAYFALEFSRERVESLYLHEAFTPNTYRGDYVRHNHHDIDPRTLDARVCNMPIVWDLQQLRREHRERDDGPCVTPAALDGFLQTMQDDGMCSGIMYSMAVPGTRLHAFMSFTAPRRTREWITPATIEQALSIGLSVHKFASPQLIATSRERAVNGLTPFEQELLLGIAEGASDKEIGRRLDTSAHNVDYHLRKLRKRFGVANRIQLTYLTSKLELI
;
A
#
# COMPACT_ATOMS: atom_id res chain seq x y z
N MET A 1 53.90 58.23 33.30
CA MET A 1 54.48 57.11 32.53
C MET A 1 53.72 55.87 32.98
N SER A 2 52.77 55.28 32.25
CA SER A 2 52.40 55.37 30.85
C SER A 2 50.96 54.86 30.65
N ASP A 3 50.27 55.46 29.65
CA ASP A 3 49.20 54.95 28.74
C ASP A 3 48.15 53.96 29.29
N ILE A 4 46.86 54.30 29.42
CA ILE A 4 45.84 54.77 28.44
C ILE A 4 45.61 53.81 27.27
N ALA A 5 44.53 53.03 27.36
CA ALA A 5 43.43 52.84 26.37
C ALA A 5 42.58 51.66 26.92
N LEU A 6 41.25 51.71 27.09
CA LEU A 6 40.21 52.02 26.14
C LEU A 6 38.90 52.40 26.87
N GLN A 7 38.45 53.62 26.63
CA GLN A 7 37.10 54.01 26.16
C GLN A 7 35.84 53.37 26.75
N GLU A 8 35.09 54.20 27.49
CA GLU A 8 33.63 54.17 27.62
C GLU A 8 32.93 54.14 26.25
N GLU A 9 31.81 53.41 26.14
CA GLU A 9 30.59 54.03 25.63
C GLU A 9 29.31 53.27 26.02
N ALA A 10 28.25 54.05 26.21
CA ALA A 10 27.01 53.71 26.86
C ALA A 10 25.92 53.19 25.90
N VAL A 11 25.09 52.30 26.45
CA VAL A 11 23.63 52.08 26.29
C VAL A 11 22.93 52.56 24.99
N ALA A 12 22.26 51.61 24.32
CA ALA A 12 21.03 51.83 23.55
C ALA A 12 20.15 50.54 23.52
N PRO A 13 18.83 50.64 23.27
CA PRO A 13 17.81 49.93 24.04
C PRO A 13 17.32 48.59 23.46
N THR A 14 16.62 47.85 24.32
CA THR A 14 15.84 46.63 24.09
C THR A 14 14.85 46.75 22.91
N ALA A 15 15.07 45.94 21.87
CA ALA A 15 14.07 45.64 20.85
C ALA A 15 13.36 44.31 21.19
N PRO A 16 12.02 44.22 21.04
CA PRO A 16 11.31 42.97 21.28
C PRO A 16 11.64 41.96 20.17
N ARG A 17 12.08 40.76 20.57
CA ARG A 17 12.24 39.62 19.65
C ARG A 17 10.88 39.24 19.09
N SER A 18 10.64 39.58 17.83
CA SER A 18 9.54 39.04 17.03
C SER A 18 9.52 37.51 17.13
N PRO A 19 8.39 36.87 17.44
CA PRO A 19 8.31 35.43 17.41
C PRO A 19 8.51 34.95 15.97
N ARG A 20 9.40 33.97 15.81
CA ARG A 20 9.70 33.30 14.54
C ARG A 20 8.43 33.01 13.75
N ARG A 21 8.41 33.49 12.51
CA ARG A 21 7.64 32.92 11.39
C ARG A 21 8.06 31.45 11.20
N THR A 22 7.52 30.55 12.02
CA THR A 22 7.61 29.10 11.82
C THR A 22 6.24 28.42 11.72
N ALA A 23 5.15 29.19 11.76
CA ALA A 23 3.79 28.64 11.69
C ALA A 23 3.16 28.66 10.28
N ALA A 24 3.87 29.07 9.24
CA ALA A 24 3.26 29.31 7.91
C ALA A 24 3.71 28.37 6.77
N CYS A 25 4.52 27.33 7.06
CA CYS A 25 4.98 26.39 6.02
C CYS A 25 4.50 24.94 6.19
N ALA A 26 3.71 24.62 7.22
CA ALA A 26 3.19 23.27 7.42
C ALA A 26 1.87 22.99 6.68
N ASP A 27 1.24 24.01 6.07
CA ASP A 27 -0.16 23.96 5.66
C ASP A 27 -0.38 24.01 4.13
N ALA A 28 0.66 23.69 3.34
CA ALA A 28 0.63 23.80 1.88
C ALA A 28 0.93 22.49 1.13
N SER A 29 1.06 21.37 1.84
CA SER A 29 0.95 20.04 1.23
C SER A 29 -0.54 19.73 1.11
N ARG A 30 -1.18 20.12 0.00
CA ARG A 30 -2.50 19.57 -0.33
C ARG A 30 -2.34 18.06 -0.46
N GLU A 31 -2.59 17.34 0.62
CA GLU A 31 -2.52 15.89 0.69
C GLU A 31 -3.56 15.34 -0.29
N ARG A 32 -3.08 14.90 -1.47
CA ARG A 32 -3.94 14.17 -2.40
C ARG A 32 -4.61 13.03 -1.63
N PRO A 33 -5.94 12.95 -1.61
CA PRO A 33 -6.62 11.89 -0.87
C PRO A 33 -6.22 10.54 -1.45
N VAL A 34 -6.06 9.54 -0.58
CA VAL A 34 -5.81 8.16 -1.02
C VAL A 34 -6.93 7.72 -1.95
N GLN A 35 -6.57 7.30 -3.15
CA GLN A 35 -7.56 6.86 -4.12
C GLN A 35 -7.99 5.43 -3.82
N VAL A 36 -9.31 5.21 -3.69
CA VAL A 36 -9.87 3.86 -3.60
C VAL A 36 -10.06 3.30 -5.01
N VAL A 37 -9.56 2.10 -5.25
CA VAL A 37 -9.61 1.39 -6.51
C VAL A 37 -10.28 0.05 -6.28
N TRP A 38 -11.36 -0.22 -7.00
CA TRP A 38 -12.03 -1.51 -6.95
C TRP A 38 -11.47 -2.41 -8.05
N CYS A 39 -10.98 -3.57 -7.64
CA CYS A 39 -10.55 -4.64 -8.53
C CYS A 39 -11.72 -5.60 -8.67
N ASP A 40 -12.55 -5.33 -9.68
CA ASP A 40 -13.66 -6.19 -10.04
C ASP A 40 -13.14 -7.46 -10.75
N ASP A 41 -14.01 -8.45 -10.88
CA ASP A 41 -13.78 -9.58 -11.78
C ASP A 41 -13.77 -9.08 -13.24
N LEU A 42 -12.61 -8.60 -13.69
CA LEU A 42 -12.38 -8.47 -15.12
C LEU A 42 -12.52 -9.86 -15.74
N LYS A 43 -13.36 -9.96 -16.78
CA LYS A 43 -13.57 -11.20 -17.54
C LYS A 43 -12.21 -11.78 -17.91
N ARG A 44 -12.00 -13.02 -17.44
CA ARG A 44 -10.76 -13.76 -17.44
C ARG A 44 -10.10 -13.81 -18.83
N GLY A 45 -8.86 -13.33 -18.91
CA GLY A 45 -7.83 -13.94 -19.75
C GLY A 45 -7.13 -14.99 -18.89
N ASP A 46 -7.19 -16.26 -19.27
CA ASP A 46 -6.69 -17.38 -18.47
C ASP A 46 -5.16 -17.38 -18.44
N ILE A 47 -4.55 -16.68 -17.48
CA ILE A 47 -3.11 -16.76 -17.24
C ILE A 47 -2.84 -17.99 -16.39
N THR A 48 -2.76 -19.14 -17.03
CA THR A 48 -2.30 -20.38 -16.43
C THR A 48 -0.83 -20.22 -16.00
N GLN A 49 -0.55 -20.17 -14.70
CA GLN A 49 0.81 -20.31 -14.17
C GLN A 49 1.12 -21.80 -13.96
N PRO A 50 2.01 -22.44 -14.75
CA PRO A 50 2.20 -23.89 -14.75
C PRO A 50 2.81 -24.49 -13.47
N HIS A 51 3.38 -23.65 -12.59
CA HIS A 51 4.18 -24.10 -11.43
C HIS A 51 3.68 -23.61 -10.07
N ALA A 52 2.45 -23.08 -9.98
CA ALA A 52 1.90 -22.68 -8.68
C ALA A 52 1.30 -23.88 -7.94
N PRO A 53 1.54 -24.04 -6.62
CA PRO A 53 0.90 -25.09 -5.82
C PRO A 53 -0.62 -25.01 -5.95
N LYS A 54 -1.27 -26.16 -6.18
CA LYS A 54 -2.74 -26.28 -6.23
C LYS A 54 -3.29 -26.24 -4.81
N LEU A 55 -3.59 -25.04 -4.33
CA LEU A 55 -4.39 -24.84 -3.13
C LEU A 55 -5.85 -25.12 -3.50
N GLY A 56 -6.45 -26.17 -2.94
CA GLY A 56 -7.82 -26.56 -3.26
C GLY A 56 -8.81 -25.42 -3.08
N VAL A 57 -8.62 -24.56 -2.05
CA VAL A 57 -9.44 -23.37 -1.82
C VAL A 57 -9.31 -22.35 -2.95
N ALA A 58 -8.11 -22.11 -3.49
CA ALA A 58 -7.91 -21.17 -4.59
C ALA A 58 -8.63 -21.63 -5.87
N ASP A 59 -8.62 -22.94 -6.14
CA ASP A 59 -9.34 -23.53 -7.27
C ASP A 59 -10.87 -23.46 -7.05
N THR A 60 -11.35 -23.66 -5.82
CA THR A 60 -12.77 -23.46 -5.48
C THR A 60 -13.20 -22.00 -5.67
N LEU A 61 -12.40 -21.04 -5.22
CA LEU A 61 -12.67 -19.60 -5.43
C LEU A 61 -12.69 -19.23 -6.91
N ALA A 62 -11.79 -19.83 -7.70
CA ALA A 62 -11.72 -19.65 -9.14
C ALA A 62 -12.94 -20.19 -9.90
N ASN A 63 -13.57 -21.25 -9.39
CA ASN A 63 -14.74 -21.89 -10.00
C ASN A 63 -16.09 -21.37 -9.44
N ALA A 64 -16.05 -20.53 -8.41
CA ALA A 64 -17.25 -19.89 -7.88
C ALA A 64 -17.87 -18.95 -8.93
N GLN A 65 -19.19 -19.01 -9.03
CA GLN A 65 -20.00 -18.35 -10.06
C GLN A 65 -20.27 -16.87 -9.77
N SER A 66 -19.98 -16.41 -8.55
CA SER A 66 -20.24 -15.02 -8.14
C SER A 66 -19.36 -14.53 -6.99
N THR A 67 -19.23 -13.21 -6.86
CA THR A 67 -18.67 -12.53 -5.69
C THR A 67 -19.29 -13.03 -4.39
N ALA A 68 -20.62 -13.16 -4.34
CA ALA A 68 -21.35 -13.63 -3.16
C ALA A 68 -21.04 -15.09 -2.79
N GLU A 69 -20.80 -15.95 -3.78
CA GLU A 69 -20.36 -17.33 -3.53
C GLU A 69 -18.95 -17.39 -2.96
N ARG A 70 -18.01 -16.62 -3.52
CA ARG A 70 -16.63 -16.52 -2.98
C ARG A 70 -16.62 -16.00 -1.55
N ASN A 71 -17.43 -14.97 -1.27
CA ASN A 71 -17.59 -14.45 0.08
C ASN A 71 -18.11 -15.52 1.04
N ARG A 72 -19.15 -16.29 0.65
CA ARG A 72 -19.67 -17.41 1.46
C ARG A 72 -18.64 -18.51 1.71
N ILE A 73 -17.84 -18.87 0.70
CA ILE A 73 -16.75 -19.86 0.84
C ILE A 73 -15.76 -19.38 1.90
N VAL A 74 -15.26 -18.15 1.78
CA VAL A 74 -14.31 -17.60 2.75
C VAL A 74 -14.95 -17.48 4.13
N ALA A 75 -16.15 -16.92 4.26
CA ALA A 75 -16.85 -16.79 5.54
C ALA A 75 -17.01 -18.14 6.26
N SER A 76 -17.33 -19.21 5.53
CA SER A 76 -17.40 -20.57 6.10
C SER A 76 -16.05 -21.04 6.65
N LEU A 77 -14.96 -20.79 5.92
CA LEU A 77 -13.60 -21.12 6.37
C LEU A 77 -13.18 -20.30 7.60
N LEU A 78 -13.59 -19.03 7.69
CA LEU A 78 -13.31 -18.20 8.86
C LEU A 78 -14.00 -18.76 10.11
N HIS A 79 -15.27 -19.14 10.01
CA HIS A 79 -16.01 -19.68 11.14
C HIS A 79 -15.39 -20.98 11.68
N LEU A 80 -14.87 -21.84 10.80
CA LEU A 80 -14.17 -23.06 11.20
C LEU A 80 -12.82 -22.80 11.89
N THR A 81 -12.20 -21.66 11.63
CA THR A 81 -10.90 -21.27 12.18
C THR A 81 -11.01 -20.33 13.38
N GLY A 82 -12.23 -19.94 13.76
CA GLY A 82 -12.50 -19.05 14.90
C GLY A 82 -12.45 -17.55 14.57
N PHE A 83 -12.23 -17.18 13.30
CA PHE A 83 -12.32 -15.81 12.82
C PHE A 83 -13.75 -15.47 12.38
N SER A 84 -14.12 -14.20 12.48
CA SER A 84 -15.43 -13.69 12.03
C SER A 84 -15.34 -12.90 10.74
N THR A 85 -14.23 -12.19 10.55
CA THR A 85 -14.10 -11.22 9.47
C THR A 85 -12.73 -11.33 8.81
N PHE A 86 -12.71 -11.21 7.49
CA PHE A 86 -11.51 -11.21 6.66
C PHE A 86 -11.52 -10.03 5.72
N ALA A 87 -10.37 -9.37 5.59
CA ALA A 87 -10.14 -8.33 4.59
C ALA A 87 -8.92 -8.68 3.75
N TYR A 88 -9.10 -8.65 2.43
CA TYR A 88 -8.02 -8.63 1.45
C TYR A 88 -8.02 -7.29 0.73
N PHE A 89 -6.93 -6.54 0.91
CA PHE A 89 -6.75 -5.24 0.28
C PHE A 89 -5.28 -5.05 -0.08
N ALA A 90 -4.97 -4.16 -1.00
CA ALA A 90 -3.59 -3.80 -1.29
C ALA A 90 -3.37 -2.30 -1.17
N LEU A 91 -2.19 -1.92 -0.71
CA LEU A 91 -1.78 -0.52 -0.64
C LEU A 91 -0.65 -0.28 -1.63
N GLU A 92 -0.77 0.81 -2.38
CA GLU A 92 0.32 1.32 -3.21
C GLU A 92 1.15 2.31 -2.42
N PHE A 93 2.45 2.03 -2.28
CA PHE A 93 3.35 2.90 -1.52
C PHE A 93 4.27 3.71 -2.43
N SER A 94 4.39 4.99 -2.11
CA SER A 94 5.35 5.93 -2.69
C SER A 94 6.30 6.43 -1.62
N ARG A 95 7.49 5.85 -1.61
CA ARG A 95 8.42 5.97 -0.48
C ARG A 95 7.73 5.42 0.77
N GLU A 96 7.20 6.30 1.62
CA GLU A 96 6.49 5.96 2.85
C GLU A 96 5.03 6.38 2.88
N ARG A 97 4.51 6.98 1.80
CA ARG A 97 3.12 7.44 1.74
C ARG A 97 2.25 6.46 0.96
N VAL A 98 1.05 6.20 1.47
CA VAL A 98 0.01 5.48 0.73
C VAL A 98 -0.55 6.38 -0.37
N GLU A 99 -0.49 5.94 -1.62
CA GLU A 99 -1.08 6.65 -2.78
C GLU A 99 -2.49 6.15 -3.10
N SER A 100 -2.68 4.83 -3.04
CA SER A 100 -3.92 4.17 -3.44
C SER A 100 -4.22 2.98 -2.54
N LEU A 101 -5.51 2.75 -2.27
CA LEU A 101 -6.06 1.55 -1.64
C LEU A 101 -6.81 0.75 -2.70
N TYR A 102 -6.37 -0.48 -2.95
CA TYR A 102 -7.02 -1.43 -3.84
C TYR A 102 -7.86 -2.41 -3.02
N LEU A 103 -9.13 -2.55 -3.37
CA LEU A 103 -10.09 -3.43 -2.73
C LEU A 103 -10.59 -4.47 -3.72
N HIS A 104 -10.79 -5.69 -3.23
CA HIS A 104 -11.47 -6.73 -3.99
C HIS A 104 -12.87 -6.92 -3.40
N GLU A 105 -13.91 -6.80 -4.22
CA GLU A 105 -15.31 -6.79 -3.77
C GLU A 105 -15.64 -8.03 -2.92
N ALA A 106 -15.27 -9.22 -3.39
CA ALA A 106 -15.54 -10.49 -2.70
C ALA A 106 -14.93 -10.62 -1.29
N PHE A 107 -13.88 -9.86 -1.00
CA PHE A 107 -13.04 -10.02 0.20
C PHE A 107 -12.94 -8.73 1.01
N THR A 108 -13.89 -7.83 0.83
CA THR A 108 -14.07 -6.66 1.67
C THR A 108 -15.10 -6.98 2.76
N PRO A 109 -14.83 -6.67 4.05
CA PRO A 109 -15.82 -6.89 5.11
C PRO A 109 -17.13 -6.14 4.85
N ASN A 110 -18.26 -6.75 5.19
CA ASN A 110 -19.58 -6.08 5.11
C ASN A 110 -19.69 -4.87 6.05
N THR A 111 -18.83 -4.80 7.07
CA THR A 111 -18.71 -3.64 7.97
C THR A 111 -17.95 -2.48 7.34
N TYR A 112 -17.21 -2.68 6.25
CA TYR A 112 -16.45 -1.61 5.60
C TYR A 112 -17.40 -0.53 5.07
N ARG A 113 -17.25 0.69 5.62
CA ARG A 113 -18.04 1.87 5.22
C ARG A 113 -17.24 2.88 4.40
N GLY A 114 -15.96 2.65 4.15
CA GLY A 114 -15.03 3.63 3.57
C GLY A 114 -14.25 4.45 4.61
N ASP A 115 -14.56 4.30 5.90
CA ASP A 115 -14.00 5.12 6.98
C ASP A 115 -12.49 4.98 7.15
N TYR A 116 -11.93 3.82 6.77
CA TYR A 116 -10.49 3.59 6.79
C TYR A 116 -9.71 4.61 5.96
N VAL A 117 -10.28 5.04 4.82
CA VAL A 117 -9.67 6.09 3.98
C VAL A 117 -10.12 7.47 4.40
N ARG A 118 -11.41 7.66 4.73
CA ARG A 118 -11.94 8.98 5.13
C ARG A 118 -11.22 9.57 6.34
N HIS A 119 -10.80 8.73 7.28
CA HIS A 119 -10.13 9.14 8.52
C HIS A 119 -8.62 8.86 8.50
N ASN A 120 -8.04 8.58 7.32
CA ASN A 120 -6.61 8.26 7.17
C ASN A 120 -6.11 7.17 8.12
N HIS A 121 -6.92 6.15 8.40
CA HIS A 121 -6.54 5.06 9.31
C HIS A 121 -5.31 4.28 8.80
N HIS A 122 -4.98 4.35 7.51
CA HIS A 122 -3.76 3.76 6.96
C HIS A 122 -2.46 4.36 7.52
N ASP A 123 -2.48 5.60 8.02
CA ASP A 123 -1.34 6.25 8.67
C ASP A 123 -1.31 5.99 10.19
N ILE A 124 -2.44 5.56 10.76
CA ILE A 124 -2.64 5.38 12.21
C ILE A 124 -2.56 3.89 12.59
N ASP A 125 -2.95 2.98 11.70
CA ASP A 125 -3.07 1.55 11.96
C ASP A 125 -1.69 0.90 12.10
N PRO A 126 -1.26 0.55 13.33
CA PRO A 126 0.06 -0.02 13.56
C PRO A 126 0.22 -1.37 12.85
N ARG A 127 -0.88 -2.10 12.62
CA ARG A 127 -0.85 -3.42 11.99
C ARG A 127 -0.43 -3.33 10.53
N THR A 128 -0.84 -2.28 9.82
CA THR A 128 -0.48 -2.06 8.41
C THR A 128 0.99 -1.71 8.26
N LEU A 129 1.49 -0.83 9.13
CA LEU A 129 2.89 -0.43 9.14
C LEU A 129 3.80 -1.61 9.47
N ASP A 130 3.47 -2.35 10.53
CA ASP A 130 4.28 -3.47 10.99
C ASP A 130 4.23 -4.64 9.99
N ALA A 131 3.04 -4.99 9.48
CA ALA A 131 2.89 -6.10 8.54
C ALA A 131 3.61 -5.87 7.20
N ARG A 132 3.88 -4.61 6.83
CA ARG A 132 4.64 -4.27 5.62
C ARG A 132 6.13 -4.60 5.76
N VAL A 133 6.70 -4.39 6.95
CA VAL A 133 8.13 -4.59 7.22
C VAL A 133 8.44 -5.97 7.78
N CYS A 134 7.44 -6.64 8.36
CA CYS A 134 7.57 -7.98 8.91
C CYS A 134 7.37 -9.06 7.82
N ASN A 135 8.28 -10.05 7.79
CA ASN A 135 8.17 -11.23 6.93
C ASN A 135 7.33 -12.37 7.56
N MET A 136 6.81 -12.17 8.77
CA MET A 136 6.03 -13.16 9.52
C MET A 136 4.66 -12.58 9.90
N PRO A 137 3.62 -13.41 10.02
CA PRO A 137 2.32 -12.95 10.48
C PRO A 137 2.35 -12.36 11.88
N ILE A 138 1.70 -11.21 12.02
CA ILE A 138 1.57 -10.51 13.27
C ILE A 138 0.28 -10.98 13.94
N VAL A 139 0.42 -11.51 15.15
CA VAL A 139 -0.70 -11.87 16.02
C VAL A 139 -0.92 -10.75 17.03
N TRP A 140 -2.12 -10.19 17.03
CA TRP A 140 -2.44 -8.97 17.78
C TRP A 140 -3.77 -9.05 18.52
N ASP A 141 -3.88 -8.23 19.56
CA ASP A 141 -5.14 -7.82 20.19
C ASP A 141 -5.13 -6.32 20.49
N LEU A 142 -6.30 -5.72 20.71
CA LEU A 142 -6.41 -4.27 20.93
C LEU A 142 -5.63 -3.79 22.15
N GLN A 143 -5.43 -4.62 23.17
CA GLN A 143 -4.69 -4.23 24.38
C GLN A 143 -3.19 -4.13 24.09
N GLN A 144 -2.64 -5.10 23.36
CA GLN A 144 -1.25 -5.11 22.91
C GLN A 144 -0.96 -3.91 22.01
N LEU A 145 -1.83 -3.63 21.02
CA LEU A 145 -1.62 -2.51 20.10
C LEU A 145 -1.58 -1.16 20.83
N ARG A 146 -2.44 -0.95 21.84
CA ARG A 146 -2.38 0.26 22.68
C ARG A 146 -1.08 0.36 23.46
N ARG A 147 -0.59 -0.75 24.01
CA ARG A 147 0.63 -0.77 24.83
C ARG A 147 1.86 -0.47 23.97
N GLU A 148 2.01 -1.16 22.84
CA GLU A 148 3.18 -1.01 21.97
C GLU A 148 3.28 0.41 21.39
N HIS A 149 2.17 1.05 21.05
CA HIS A 149 2.20 2.45 20.62
C HIS A 149 2.65 3.42 21.72
N ARG A 150 2.33 3.15 23.00
CA ARG A 150 2.80 3.98 24.13
C ARG A 150 4.30 3.83 24.38
N GLU A 151 4.85 2.67 24.02
CA GLU A 151 6.26 2.34 24.21
C GLU A 151 7.13 2.79 23.02
N ARG A 152 6.55 2.95 21.83
CA ARG A 152 7.23 3.55 20.68
C ARG A 152 7.46 5.04 20.93
N ASP A 153 8.73 5.44 20.98
CA ASP A 153 9.19 6.83 21.03
C ASP A 153 9.04 7.50 19.64
N ASP A 154 7.90 7.27 18.99
CA ASP A 154 7.62 7.77 17.65
C ASP A 154 7.15 9.23 17.78
N GLY A 155 7.83 10.09 17.01
CA GLY A 155 7.58 11.53 16.96
C GLY A 155 6.14 11.92 16.55
N PRO A 156 5.88 13.22 16.32
CA PRO A 156 4.56 13.87 16.39
C PRO A 156 3.51 13.47 15.31
N CYS A 157 3.63 12.32 14.64
CA CYS A 157 2.82 11.95 13.48
C CYS A 157 1.47 11.30 13.83
N VAL A 158 1.38 10.49 14.90
CA VAL A 158 0.13 9.85 15.33
C VAL A 158 -0.22 10.28 16.74
N THR A 159 -1.37 10.95 16.90
CA THR A 159 -1.83 11.34 18.24
C THR A 159 -2.42 10.13 18.97
N PRO A 160 -2.19 9.97 20.29
CA PRO A 160 -2.80 8.90 21.06
C PRO A 160 -4.33 8.87 20.94
N ALA A 161 -4.98 10.03 20.85
CA ALA A 161 -6.42 10.15 20.68
C ALA A 161 -6.93 9.60 19.32
N ALA A 162 -6.18 9.82 18.24
CA ALA A 162 -6.52 9.29 16.92
C ALA A 162 -6.42 7.76 16.90
N LEU A 163 -5.37 7.19 17.52
CA LEU A 163 -5.25 5.75 17.68
C LEU A 163 -6.38 5.17 18.54
N ASP A 164 -6.68 5.77 19.69
CA ASP A 164 -7.75 5.29 20.55
C ASP A 164 -9.11 5.29 19.85
N GLY A 165 -9.42 6.33 19.06
CA GLY A 165 -10.63 6.38 18.22
C GLY A 165 -10.67 5.28 17.16
N PHE A 166 -9.55 5.01 16.50
CA PHE A 166 -9.42 3.90 15.54
C PHE A 166 -9.65 2.53 16.21
N LEU A 167 -8.99 2.28 17.34
CA LEU A 167 -9.14 1.02 18.08
C LEU A 167 -10.55 0.83 18.65
N GLN A 168 -11.23 1.92 19.03
CA GLN A 168 -12.63 1.88 19.42
C GLN A 168 -13.53 1.48 18.24
N THR A 169 -13.32 2.06 17.06
CA THR A 169 -14.04 1.69 15.84
C THR A 169 -13.86 0.20 15.52
N MET A 170 -12.61 -0.29 15.62
CA MET A 170 -12.34 -1.73 15.45
C MET A 170 -13.08 -2.59 16.47
N GLN A 171 -13.14 -2.16 17.73
CA GLN A 171 -13.86 -2.88 18.78
C GLN A 171 -15.37 -2.93 18.51
N ASP A 172 -15.96 -1.83 18.05
CA ASP A 172 -17.39 -1.72 17.74
C ASP A 172 -17.77 -2.63 16.55
N ASP A 173 -16.85 -2.80 15.59
CA ASP A 173 -16.99 -3.74 14.48
C ASP A 173 -16.64 -5.20 14.86
N GLY A 174 -16.33 -5.48 16.13
CA GLY A 174 -15.97 -6.82 16.61
C GLY A 174 -14.60 -7.30 16.14
N MET A 175 -13.68 -6.40 15.77
CA MET A 175 -12.31 -6.69 15.36
C MET A 175 -11.35 -6.56 16.56
N CYS A 176 -11.49 -7.43 17.55
CA CYS A 176 -10.81 -7.29 18.85
C CYS A 176 -9.44 -8.00 18.93
N SER A 177 -9.26 -9.09 18.20
CA SER A 177 -7.98 -9.78 18.03
C SER A 177 -7.88 -10.34 16.63
N GLY A 178 -6.66 -10.68 16.20
CA GLY A 178 -6.49 -11.13 14.84
C GLY A 178 -5.07 -11.51 14.43
N ILE A 179 -4.97 -11.85 13.15
CA ILE A 179 -3.71 -12.08 12.46
C ILE A 179 -3.68 -11.13 11.28
N MET A 180 -2.56 -10.46 11.06
CA MET A 180 -2.33 -9.67 9.87
C MET A 180 -0.95 -9.92 9.29
N TYR A 181 -0.87 -10.01 7.98
CA TYR A 181 0.39 -10.12 7.26
C TYR A 181 0.26 -9.49 5.87
N SER A 182 1.40 -9.16 5.27
CA SER A 182 1.45 -8.61 3.92
C SER A 182 2.32 -9.45 3.00
N MET A 183 2.08 -9.30 1.70
CA MET A 183 2.90 -9.86 0.63
C MET A 183 3.12 -8.78 -0.43
N ALA A 184 4.38 -8.55 -0.79
CA ALA A 184 4.69 -7.73 -1.96
C ALA A 184 4.10 -8.38 -3.21
N VAL A 185 3.47 -7.59 -4.08
CA VAL A 185 2.89 -8.07 -5.35
C VAL A 185 3.93 -7.89 -6.46
N PRO A 186 4.52 -8.97 -6.99
CA PRO A 186 5.65 -8.88 -7.92
C PRO A 186 5.35 -8.07 -9.17
N GLY A 187 6.29 -7.22 -9.59
CA GLY A 187 6.15 -6.37 -10.77
C GLY A 187 5.20 -5.18 -10.58
N THR A 188 4.88 -4.83 -9.34
CA THR A 188 4.07 -3.66 -8.98
C THR A 188 4.68 -2.95 -7.75
N ARG A 189 4.09 -1.82 -7.35
CA ARG A 189 4.39 -1.13 -6.09
C ARG A 189 3.44 -1.49 -4.95
N LEU A 190 2.62 -2.53 -5.15
CA LEU A 190 1.59 -2.93 -4.21
C LEU A 190 2.13 -3.88 -3.16
N HIS A 191 1.65 -3.71 -1.93
CA HIS A 191 1.65 -4.75 -0.90
C HIS A 191 0.21 -5.18 -0.65
N ALA A 192 -0.08 -6.46 -0.84
CA ALA A 192 -1.37 -7.06 -0.50
C ALA A 192 -1.36 -7.47 0.98
N PHE A 193 -2.43 -7.14 1.70
CA PHE A 193 -2.63 -7.41 3.11
C PHE A 193 -3.75 -8.41 3.29
N MET A 194 -3.51 -9.38 4.18
CA MET A 194 -4.46 -10.38 4.61
C MET A 194 -4.74 -10.14 6.10
N SER A 195 -5.94 -9.65 6.42
CA SER A 195 -6.34 -9.33 7.79
C SER A 195 -7.47 -10.24 8.24
N PHE A 196 -7.18 -11.07 9.23
CA PHE A 196 -8.13 -11.96 9.90
C PHE A 196 -8.47 -11.37 11.26
N THR A 197 -9.75 -11.24 11.58
CA THR A 197 -10.23 -10.60 12.81
C THR A 197 -11.30 -11.44 13.49
N ALA A 198 -11.33 -11.37 14.82
CA ALA A 198 -12.29 -12.06 15.67
C ALA A 198 -12.79 -11.14 16.81
N PRO A 199 -14.00 -11.36 17.34
CA PRO A 199 -14.56 -10.57 18.44
C PRO A 199 -13.94 -10.91 19.81
N ARG A 200 -13.05 -11.91 19.86
CA ARG A 200 -12.34 -12.31 21.08
C ARG A 200 -11.36 -11.22 21.48
N ARG A 201 -11.44 -10.77 22.74
CA ARG A 201 -10.68 -9.60 23.23
C ARG A 201 -9.18 -9.81 23.33
N THR A 202 -8.75 -11.06 23.43
CA THR A 202 -7.36 -11.42 23.70
C THR A 202 -6.86 -12.37 22.61
N ARG A 203 -5.55 -12.44 22.41
CA ARG A 203 -4.95 -13.22 21.32
C ARG A 203 -4.55 -14.66 21.67
N GLU A 204 -4.67 -15.11 22.92
CA GLU A 204 -4.16 -16.41 23.38
C GLU A 204 -4.88 -17.62 22.76
N TRP A 205 -6.06 -17.40 22.19
CA TRP A 205 -6.78 -18.45 21.45
C TRP A 205 -6.15 -18.75 20.08
N ILE A 206 -5.28 -17.87 19.58
CA ILE A 206 -4.63 -18.01 18.28
C ILE A 206 -3.42 -18.93 18.45
N THR A 207 -3.64 -20.21 18.16
CA THR A 207 -2.62 -21.26 18.23
C THR A 207 -1.79 -21.33 16.94
N PRO A 208 -0.64 -22.03 16.91
CA PRO A 208 0.10 -22.28 15.67
C PRO A 208 -0.78 -22.89 14.56
N ALA A 209 -1.68 -23.82 14.90
CA ALA A 209 -2.61 -24.40 13.93
C ALA A 209 -3.58 -23.36 13.36
N THR A 210 -4.06 -22.43 14.19
CA THR A 210 -4.89 -21.30 13.74
C THR A 210 -4.14 -20.40 12.76
N ILE A 211 -2.85 -20.15 13.02
CA ILE A 211 -1.98 -19.36 12.14
C ILE A 211 -1.78 -20.07 10.79
N GLU A 212 -1.48 -21.37 10.81
CA GLU A 212 -1.32 -22.18 9.59
C GLU A 212 -2.59 -22.19 8.72
N GLN A 213 -3.75 -22.33 9.34
CA GLN A 213 -5.04 -22.28 8.66
C GLN A 213 -5.30 -20.89 8.06
N ALA A 214 -5.06 -19.81 8.80
CA ALA A 214 -5.20 -18.44 8.30
C ALA A 214 -4.25 -18.17 7.13
N LEU A 215 -3.00 -18.62 7.23
CA LEU A 215 -2.02 -18.54 6.13
C LEU A 215 -2.51 -19.27 4.88
N SER A 216 -3.01 -20.50 5.03
CA SER A 216 -3.53 -21.30 3.91
C SER A 216 -4.71 -20.61 3.21
N ILE A 217 -5.67 -20.07 3.99
CA ILE A 217 -6.81 -19.32 3.46
C ILE A 217 -6.35 -18.04 2.76
N GLY A 218 -5.52 -17.23 3.42
CA GLY A 218 -5.09 -15.95 2.88
C GLY A 218 -4.18 -16.09 1.66
N LEU A 219 -3.33 -17.12 1.60
CA LEU A 219 -2.57 -17.46 0.40
C LEU A 219 -3.46 -17.93 -0.75
N SER A 220 -4.53 -18.69 -0.45
CA SER A 220 -5.50 -19.11 -1.46
C SER A 220 -6.26 -17.94 -2.04
N VAL A 221 -6.70 -17.00 -1.20
CA VAL A 221 -7.31 -15.74 -1.64
C VAL A 221 -6.32 -14.92 -2.44
N HIS A 222 -5.08 -14.75 -1.97
CA HIS A 222 -4.06 -13.98 -2.68
C HIS A 222 -3.75 -14.57 -4.06
N LYS A 223 -3.63 -15.90 -4.17
CA LYS A 223 -3.45 -16.59 -5.46
C LYS A 223 -4.59 -16.29 -6.43
N PHE A 224 -5.83 -16.26 -5.93
CA PHE A 224 -7.00 -15.94 -6.73
C PHE A 224 -7.08 -14.44 -7.11
N ALA A 225 -6.87 -13.53 -6.15
CA ALA A 225 -7.17 -12.11 -6.26
C ALA A 225 -6.02 -11.24 -6.80
N SER A 226 -4.76 -11.66 -6.61
CA SER A 226 -3.59 -10.89 -7.03
C SER A 226 -3.49 -10.65 -8.55
N PRO A 227 -3.94 -11.55 -9.45
CA PRO A 227 -3.95 -11.26 -10.88
C PRO A 227 -4.84 -10.06 -11.23
N GLN A 228 -6.04 -9.91 -10.63
CA GLN A 228 -6.88 -8.73 -10.86
C GLN A 228 -6.23 -7.46 -10.32
N LEU A 229 -5.58 -7.52 -9.15
CA LEU A 229 -4.81 -6.39 -8.60
C LEU A 229 -3.71 -5.94 -9.56
N ILE A 230 -2.93 -6.90 -10.10
CA ILE A 230 -1.83 -6.63 -11.03
C ILE A 230 -2.36 -6.00 -12.32
N ALA A 231 -3.43 -6.56 -12.89
CA ALA A 231 -4.05 -6.03 -14.11
C ALA A 231 -4.53 -4.59 -13.90
N THR A 232 -5.32 -4.36 -12.85
CA THR A 232 -5.86 -3.02 -12.52
C THR A 232 -4.74 -2.01 -12.24
N SER A 233 -3.69 -2.41 -11.51
CA SER A 233 -2.53 -1.55 -11.24
C SER A 233 -1.79 -1.17 -12.52
N ARG A 234 -1.62 -2.11 -13.45
CA ARG A 234 -0.99 -1.86 -14.75
C ARG A 234 -1.84 -0.94 -15.61
N GLU A 235 -3.13 -1.21 -15.77
CA GLU A 235 -4.05 -0.35 -16.52
C GLU A 235 -4.00 1.10 -16.01
N ARG A 236 -3.98 1.30 -14.68
CA ARG A 236 -3.83 2.63 -14.09
C ARG A 236 -2.46 3.25 -14.36
N ALA A 237 -1.40 2.47 -14.31
CA ALA A 237 -0.05 2.95 -14.64
C ALA A 237 0.00 3.47 -16.09
N VAL A 238 -0.68 2.79 -17.01
CA VAL A 238 -0.78 3.13 -18.44
C VAL A 238 -1.66 4.37 -18.66
N ASN A 239 -2.84 4.40 -18.07
CA ASN A 239 -3.79 5.51 -18.21
C ASN A 239 -3.24 6.84 -17.67
N GLY A 240 -2.25 6.80 -16.79
CA GLY A 240 -1.57 8.00 -16.30
C GLY A 240 -0.30 8.37 -17.07
N LEU A 241 0.02 7.75 -18.20
CA LEU A 241 1.16 8.13 -19.02
C LEU A 241 0.89 9.47 -19.72
N THR A 242 1.90 10.32 -19.78
CA THR A 242 1.84 11.53 -20.63
C THR A 242 1.99 11.15 -22.11
N PRO A 243 1.54 11.98 -23.06
CA PRO A 243 1.75 11.72 -24.49
C PRO A 243 3.23 11.50 -24.83
N PHE A 244 4.12 12.28 -24.21
CA PHE A 244 5.57 12.10 -24.37
C PHE A 244 6.05 10.73 -23.88
N GLU A 245 5.54 10.25 -22.74
CA GLU A 245 5.89 8.92 -22.22
C GLU A 245 5.33 7.78 -23.08
N GLN A 246 4.15 7.97 -23.68
CA GLN A 246 3.56 7.01 -24.62
C GLN A 246 4.41 6.86 -25.88
N GLU A 247 4.77 7.99 -26.53
CA GLU A 247 5.66 8.01 -27.69
C GLU A 247 7.04 7.40 -27.40
N LEU A 248 7.56 7.65 -26.20
CA LEU A 248 8.81 7.08 -25.75
C LEU A 248 8.70 5.55 -25.57
N LEU A 249 7.61 5.03 -25.00
CA LEU A 249 7.36 3.58 -24.93
C LEU A 249 7.15 2.95 -26.31
N LEU A 250 6.53 3.65 -27.24
CA LEU A 250 6.34 3.23 -28.63
C LEU A 250 7.68 3.03 -29.34
N GLY A 251 8.59 4.01 -29.24
CA GLY A 251 9.95 3.87 -29.76
C GLY A 251 10.72 2.70 -29.14
N ILE A 252 10.49 2.38 -27.86
CA ILE A 252 11.08 1.22 -27.19
C ILE A 252 10.51 -0.10 -27.72
N ALA A 253 9.20 -0.16 -27.94
CA ALA A 253 8.51 -1.34 -28.48
C ALA A 253 8.98 -1.68 -29.90
N GLU A 254 9.29 -0.65 -30.70
CA GLU A 254 9.89 -0.78 -32.04
C GLU A 254 11.38 -1.16 -32.03
N GLY A 255 12.02 -1.18 -30.85
CA GLY A 255 13.45 -1.47 -30.71
C GLY A 255 14.40 -0.29 -30.99
N ALA A 256 13.89 0.93 -31.13
CA ALA A 256 14.71 2.12 -31.42
C ALA A 256 15.62 2.48 -30.24
N SER A 257 16.89 2.79 -30.48
CA SER A 257 17.86 3.21 -29.46
C SER A 257 17.51 4.57 -28.83
N ASP A 258 18.08 4.90 -27.66
CA ASP A 258 17.82 6.18 -26.98
C ASP A 258 18.21 7.40 -27.84
N LYS A 259 19.20 7.24 -28.72
CA LYS A 259 19.61 8.26 -29.68
C LYS A 259 18.57 8.45 -30.79
N GLU A 260 17.98 7.37 -31.29
CA GLU A 260 16.94 7.42 -32.31
C GLU A 260 15.64 7.98 -31.74
N ILE A 261 15.24 7.53 -30.55
CA ILE A 261 14.09 8.09 -29.81
C ILE A 261 14.31 9.58 -29.54
N GLY A 262 15.52 9.96 -29.09
CA GLY A 262 15.87 11.36 -28.84
C GLY A 262 15.70 12.23 -30.09
N ARG A 263 16.20 11.77 -31.23
CA ARG A 263 16.03 12.47 -32.52
C ARG A 263 14.55 12.58 -32.94
N ARG A 264 13.74 11.53 -32.73
CA ARG A 264 12.31 11.52 -33.09
C ARG A 264 11.48 12.46 -32.23
N LEU A 265 11.78 12.54 -30.93
CA LEU A 265 11.02 13.34 -29.95
C LEU A 265 11.64 14.71 -29.67
N ASP A 266 12.57 15.18 -30.53
CA ASP A 266 13.31 16.43 -30.37
C ASP A 266 13.88 16.62 -28.96
N THR A 267 14.57 15.60 -28.46
CA THR A 267 15.14 15.59 -27.11
C THR A 267 16.50 14.90 -27.06
N SER A 268 17.24 15.10 -25.97
CA SER A 268 18.54 14.44 -25.82
C SER A 268 18.39 12.96 -25.45
N ALA A 269 19.30 12.12 -25.92
CA ALA A 269 19.36 10.70 -25.51
C ALA A 269 19.48 10.54 -23.99
N HIS A 270 20.12 11.50 -23.31
CA HIS A 270 20.18 11.53 -21.85
C HIS A 270 18.81 11.75 -21.20
N ASN A 271 18.00 12.64 -21.78
CA ASN A 271 16.62 12.85 -21.32
C ASN A 271 15.76 11.59 -21.56
N VAL A 272 15.95 10.90 -22.68
CA VAL A 272 15.28 9.61 -22.95
C VAL A 272 15.61 8.59 -21.86
N ASP A 273 16.90 8.34 -21.56
CA ASP A 273 17.31 7.41 -20.50
C ASP A 273 16.74 7.82 -19.13
N TYR A 274 16.72 9.12 -18.81
CA TYR A 274 16.08 9.63 -17.60
C TYR A 274 14.60 9.25 -17.51
N HIS A 275 13.81 9.47 -18.57
CA HIS A 275 12.40 9.09 -18.61
C HIS A 275 12.20 7.57 -18.58
N LEU A 276 13.05 6.79 -19.26
CA LEU A 276 13.00 5.33 -19.21
C LEU A 276 13.27 4.79 -17.80
N ARG A 277 14.18 5.40 -17.04
CA ARG A 277 14.40 5.02 -15.63
C ARG A 277 13.15 5.25 -14.80
N LYS A 278 12.45 6.38 -15.01
CA LYS A 278 11.18 6.66 -14.33
C LYS A 278 10.11 5.64 -14.70
N LEU A 279 9.95 5.35 -15.99
CA LEU A 279 8.95 4.38 -16.47
C LEU A 279 9.24 2.98 -15.95
N ARG A 280 10.50 2.52 -15.97
CA ARG A 280 10.88 1.24 -15.35
C ARG A 280 10.46 1.14 -13.89
N LYS A 281 10.70 2.20 -13.12
CA LYS A 281 10.31 2.28 -11.71
C LYS A 281 8.78 2.29 -11.52
N ARG A 282 8.07 2.98 -12.41
CA ARG A 282 6.59 3.06 -12.44
C ARG A 282 5.95 1.71 -12.75
N PHE A 283 6.50 0.96 -13.71
CA PHE A 283 6.00 -0.36 -14.13
C PHE A 283 6.62 -1.53 -13.34
N GLY A 284 7.47 -1.27 -12.34
CA GLY A 284 8.07 -2.31 -11.50
C GLY A 284 9.00 -3.27 -12.26
N VAL A 285 9.64 -2.83 -13.34
CA VAL A 285 10.56 -3.64 -14.16
C VAL A 285 12.02 -3.23 -13.96
N ALA A 286 12.93 -4.19 -14.03
CA ALA A 286 14.34 -3.97 -13.72
C ALA A 286 15.13 -3.36 -14.90
N ASN A 287 14.82 -3.79 -16.12
CA ASN A 287 15.61 -3.46 -17.30
C ASN A 287 14.77 -3.07 -18.52
N ARG A 288 15.45 -2.52 -19.52
CA ARG A 288 14.84 -2.07 -20.77
C ARG A 288 14.10 -3.19 -21.49
N ILE A 289 14.67 -4.39 -21.55
CA ILE A 289 14.07 -5.53 -22.25
C ILE A 289 12.74 -5.93 -21.59
N GLN A 290 12.68 -5.95 -20.26
CA GLN A 290 11.43 -6.17 -19.52
C GLN A 290 10.41 -5.06 -19.79
N LEU A 291 10.86 -3.80 -19.90
CA LEU A 291 9.99 -2.69 -20.28
C LEU A 291 9.45 -2.87 -21.70
N THR A 292 10.30 -3.19 -22.68
CA THR A 292 9.91 -3.51 -24.07
C THR A 292 8.88 -4.64 -24.09
N TYR A 293 9.17 -5.77 -23.43
CA TYR A 293 8.25 -6.91 -23.36
C TYR A 293 6.90 -6.52 -22.76
N LEU A 294 6.91 -5.71 -21.69
CA LEU A 294 5.69 -5.25 -21.04
C LEU A 294 4.88 -4.34 -21.97
N THR A 295 5.53 -3.41 -22.68
CA THR A 295 4.88 -2.54 -23.67
C THR A 295 4.26 -3.33 -24.82
N SER A 296 5.00 -4.30 -25.38
CA SER A 296 4.52 -5.12 -26.50
C SER A 296 3.41 -6.10 -26.11
N LYS A 297 3.43 -6.64 -24.88
CA LYS A 297 2.45 -7.66 -24.43
C LYS A 297 1.13 -7.05 -23.95
N LEU A 298 1.17 -5.85 -23.38
CA LEU A 298 -0.02 -5.21 -22.83
C LEU A 298 -0.78 -4.36 -23.86
N GLU A 299 -0.37 -4.38 -25.14
CA GLU A 299 -0.89 -3.44 -26.17
C GLU A 299 -1.01 -2.03 -25.59
N LEU A 300 0.07 -1.53 -24.94
CA LEU A 300 0.09 -0.17 -24.38
C LEU A 300 0.06 0.93 -25.46
N ILE A 301 -0.08 0.49 -26.71
CA ILE A 301 -0.01 1.22 -27.96
C ILE A 301 -1.06 0.57 -28.87
#